data_AF-A0A960ANL3-F1
#
_entry.id   AF-A0A960ANL3-F1
#
_cell.length_a   1.000
_cell.length_b   1.000
_cell.length_c   1.000
_cell.angle_alpha   90.00
_cell.angle_beta   90.00
_cell.angle_gamma   90.00
#
_symmetry.space_group_name_H-M   'P 1'
#
loop_
_entity.id
_entity.type
_entity.pdbx_description
1 polymer ?
#
loop_
_entity_poly.entity_id
_entity_poly.type
_entity_poly.pdbx_seq_one_letter_code
_entity_poly.pdbx_strand_id
1 'polypeptide(L)'
;MRDFSNSPPAELMNVALVDTIIELLGTDALCPDDILTLVRTRIPGISLDRVLITLYENSALFHRRRGRWYLVSLDVRDRHMS
;
A
#
# COMPACT_ATOMS: atom_id res chain seq x y z
N MET A 1 -7.66 9.08 -36.27
CA MET A 1 -6.37 8.63 -35.69
C MET A 1 -6.61 8.40 -34.21
N ARG A 2 -6.10 7.30 -33.64
CA ARG A 2 -6.40 6.84 -32.28
C ARG A 2 -5.49 7.53 -31.27
N ASP A 3 -6.06 8.30 -30.35
CA ASP A 3 -5.42 8.62 -29.06
C ASP A 3 -6.27 7.98 -27.96
N PHE A 4 -6.08 6.67 -27.77
CA PHE A 4 -6.53 6.02 -26.55
C PHE A 4 -5.48 6.35 -25.49
N SER A 5 -5.86 7.24 -24.58
CA SER A 5 -5.14 7.56 -23.35
C SER A 5 -4.56 6.27 -22.74
N ASN A 6 -3.24 6.10 -22.81
CA ASN A 6 -2.48 4.96 -22.27
C ASN A 6 -2.39 5.02 -20.74
N SER A 7 -3.50 5.35 -20.06
CA SER A 7 -3.60 5.14 -18.63
C SER A 7 -4.00 3.67 -18.42
N PRO A 8 -3.26 2.88 -17.64
CA PRO A 8 -3.71 1.54 -17.30
C PRO A 8 -5.14 1.61 -16.73
N PRO A 9 -6.01 0.62 -17.03
CA PRO A 9 -7.30 0.49 -16.36
C PRO A 9 -7.15 0.72 -14.86
N ALA A 10 -8.06 1.47 -14.25
CA ALA A 10 -7.99 1.83 -12.82
C ALA A 10 -7.81 0.60 -11.91
N GLU A 11 -8.33 -0.55 -12.34
CA GLU A 11 -8.18 -1.86 -11.70
C GLU A 11 -6.73 -2.37 -11.72
N LEU A 12 -6.02 -2.29 -12.87
CA LEU A 12 -4.60 -2.68 -12.96
C LEU A 12 -3.71 -1.78 -12.11
N MET A 13 -4.03 -0.49 -12.03
CA MET A 13 -3.30 0.44 -11.18
C MET A 13 -3.53 0.15 -9.69
N ASN A 14 -4.72 -0.34 -9.32
CA ASN A 14 -5.01 -0.75 -7.95
C ASN A 14 -4.22 -2.01 -7.56
N VAL A 15 -4.16 -3.01 -8.45
CA VAL A 15 -3.37 -4.25 -8.22
C VAL A 15 -1.90 -3.90 -8.00
N ALA A 16 -1.31 -3.10 -8.91
CA ALA A 16 0.09 -2.69 -8.80
C ALA A 16 0.39 -1.93 -7.49
N LEU A 17 -0.56 -1.12 -7.01
CA LEU A 17 -0.42 -0.40 -5.75
C LEU A 17 -0.48 -1.33 -4.55
N VAL A 18 -1.43 -2.27 -4.52
CA VAL A 18 -1.54 -3.26 -3.44
C VAL A 18 -0.28 -4.11 -3.35
N ASP A 19 0.20 -4.64 -4.48
CA ASP A 19 1.42 -5.46 -4.52
C ASP A 19 2.64 -4.68 -4.03
N THR A 20 2.77 -3.42 -4.46
CA THR A 20 3.85 -2.54 -4.00
C THR A 20 3.80 -2.33 -2.49
N ILE A 21 2.62 -2.07 -1.92
CA ILE A 21 2.47 -1.86 -0.47
C ILE A 21 2.78 -3.16 0.31
N ILE A 22 2.37 -4.33 -0.20
CA ILE A 22 2.71 -5.63 0.41
C ILE A 22 4.22 -5.81 0.49
N GLU A 23 4.95 -5.54 -0.59
CA GLU A 23 6.41 -5.64 -0.60
C GLU A 23 7.05 -4.70 0.42
N LEU A 24 6.59 -3.44 0.49
CA LEU A 24 7.13 -2.44 1.42
C LEU A 24 6.88 -2.82 2.88
N LEU A 25 5.69 -3.32 3.19
CA LEU A 25 5.30 -3.70 4.55
C LEU A 25 5.73 -5.13 4.92
N GLY A 26 6.33 -5.87 3.98
CA GLY A 26 6.84 -7.23 4.21
C GLY A 26 8.04 -7.29 5.16
N THR A 27 8.68 -6.15 5.43
CA THR A 27 9.90 -6.06 6.25
C THR A 27 9.73 -5.20 7.50
N ASP A 28 9.02 -4.08 7.43
CA ASP A 28 8.78 -3.17 8.55
C ASP A 28 7.38 -2.54 8.48
N ALA A 29 6.91 -2.03 9.61
CA ALA A 29 5.71 -1.23 9.70
C ALA A 29 6.00 0.22 9.31
N LEU A 30 5.23 0.80 8.41
CA LEU A 30 5.52 2.14 7.89
C LEU A 30 4.39 3.13 8.21
N CYS A 31 4.75 4.39 8.41
CA CYS A 31 3.73 5.43 8.47
C CYS A 31 3.22 5.74 7.05
N PRO A 32 2.02 6.34 6.90
CA PRO A 32 1.45 6.63 5.58
C PRO A 32 2.37 7.48 4.68
N ASP A 33 3.11 8.44 5.25
CA ASP A 33 3.99 9.32 4.50
C ASP A 33 5.23 8.59 3.96
N ASP A 34 5.77 7.64 4.74
CA ASP A 34 6.87 6.77 4.30
C ASP A 34 6.41 5.84 3.17
N ILE A 35 5.22 5.24 3.32
CA ILE A 35 4.62 4.40 2.27
C ILE A 35 4.44 5.23 1.00
N LEU A 36 3.89 6.44 1.09
CA LEU A 36 3.72 7.33 -0.06
C LEU A 36 5.06 7.64 -0.74
N THR A 37 6.08 7.99 0.06
CA THR A 37 7.41 8.33 -0.45
C THR A 37 8.01 7.18 -1.23
N LEU A 38 7.92 5.96 -0.70
CA LEU A 38 8.44 4.75 -1.33
C LEU A 38 7.61 4.31 -2.54
N VAL A 39 6.28 4.32 -2.45
CA VAL A 39 5.39 3.99 -3.58
C VAL A 39 5.64 4.92 -4.76
N ARG A 40 5.86 6.23 -4.53
CA ARG A 40 6.14 7.21 -5.60
C ARG A 40 7.38 6.90 -6.43
N THR A 41 8.33 6.15 -5.88
CA THR A 41 9.52 5.70 -6.64
C THR A 41 9.15 4.71 -7.75
N ARG A 42 8.00 4.02 -7.64
CA ARG A 42 7.52 3.01 -8.59
C ARG A 42 6.25 3.44 -9.33
N ILE A 43 5.39 4.21 -8.66
CA ILE A 43 4.12 4.71 -9.18
C ILE A 43 4.11 6.24 -9.06
N PRO A 44 4.72 6.95 -10.02
CA PRO A 44 4.76 8.41 -10.01
C PRO A 44 3.36 9.02 -10.01
N GLY A 45 3.18 10.12 -9.29
CA GLY A 45 1.91 10.86 -9.25
C GLY A 45 0.84 10.31 -8.30
N ILE A 46 1.10 9.20 -7.59
CA ILE A 46 0.17 8.71 -6.57
C ILE A 46 -0.01 9.75 -5.44
N SER A 47 -1.26 9.93 -4.99
CA SER A 47 -1.60 10.79 -3.86
C SER A 47 -1.60 10.02 -2.54
N LEU A 48 -1.45 10.74 -1.42
CA LEU A 48 -1.59 10.16 -0.09
C LEU A 48 -2.99 9.55 0.10
N ASP A 49 -4.03 10.26 -0.36
CA ASP A 49 -5.42 9.80 -0.26
C ASP A 49 -5.60 8.44 -0.95
N ARG A 50 -4.99 8.26 -2.13
CA ARG A 50 -5.09 6.97 -2.83
C ARG A 50 -4.41 5.85 -2.08
N VAL A 51 -3.23 6.10 -1.50
CA VAL A 51 -2.52 5.14 -0.63
C VAL A 51 -3.39 4.78 0.58
N LEU A 52 -3.96 5.77 1.26
CA LEU A 52 -4.82 5.55 2.43
C LEU A 52 -6.08 4.76 2.07
N ILE A 53 -6.79 5.15 1.01
CA ILE A 53 -7.98 4.43 0.51
C ILE A 53 -7.62 2.96 0.25
N THR A 54 -6.53 2.69 -0.47
CA THR A 54 -6.09 1.32 -0.76
C THR A 54 -5.78 0.53 0.51
N LEU A 55 -5.12 1.15 1.51
CA LEU A 55 -4.86 0.50 2.80
C LEU A 55 -6.15 0.15 3.56
N TYR A 56 -7.14 1.04 3.56
CA TYR A 56 -8.43 0.84 4.24
C TYR A 56 -9.32 -0.19 3.52
N GLU A 57 -9.42 -0.11 2.19
CA GLU A 57 -10.21 -1.05 1.38
C GLU A 57 -9.66 -2.47 1.44
N ASN A 58 -8.35 -2.63 1.68
CA ASN A 58 -7.67 -3.93 1.78
C ASN A 58 -7.35 -4.31 3.24
N SER A 59 -8.27 -4.04 4.16
CA SER A 59 -8.10 -4.32 5.61
C SER A 59 -7.90 -5.80 5.98
N ALA A 60 -8.19 -6.73 5.06
CA ALA A 60 -7.83 -8.14 5.21
C ALA A 60 -6.31 -8.39 5.10
N LEU A 61 -5.58 -7.50 4.41
CA LEU A 61 -4.15 -7.58 4.17
C LEU A 61 -3.36 -6.62 5.06
N PHE A 62 -3.91 -5.43 5.30
CA PHE A 62 -3.24 -4.37 6.04
C PHE A 62 -3.99 -4.03 7.31
N HIS A 63 -3.26 -3.78 8.39
CA HIS A 63 -3.85 -3.26 9.62
C HIS A 63 -3.03 -2.09 10.17
N ARG A 64 -3.68 -1.22 10.93
CA ARG A 64 -3.07 -0.01 11.49
C ARG A 64 -2.94 -0.13 13.01
N ARG A 65 -1.74 0.16 13.53
CA ARG A 65 -1.46 0.24 14.97
C ARG A 65 -0.52 1.40 15.26
N ARG A 66 -0.88 2.24 16.25
CA ARG A 66 -0.06 3.40 16.68
C ARG A 66 0.42 4.29 15.51
N GLY A 67 -0.43 4.52 14.52
CA GLY A 67 -0.12 5.37 13.36
C GLY A 67 0.71 4.70 12.26
N ARG A 68 1.14 3.45 12.44
CA ARG A 68 1.88 2.67 11.43
C ARG A 68 0.98 1.59 10.84
N TRP A 69 1.26 1.23 9.59
CA TRP A 69 0.61 0.14 8.87
C TRP A 69 1.52 -1.06 8.80
N TYR A 70 0.91 -2.23 8.83
CA TYR A 70 1.57 -3.52 8.90
C TYR A 70 0.86 -4.50 7.97
N LEU A 71 1.59 -5.49 7.46
CA LEU A 71 0.99 -6.68 6.86
C LEU A 71 0.37 -7.55 7.97
N VAL A 72 -0.89 -7.97 7.81
CA VAL A 72 -1.64 -8.76 8.82
C VAL A 72 -0.91 -10.05 9.21
N SER A 73 -0.22 -10.71 8.27
CA SER A 73 0.55 -11.93 8.52
C SER A 73 1.77 -11.73 9.43
N LEU A 74 2.28 -10.50 9.57
CA LEU A 74 3.45 -10.17 10.39
C LEU A 74 3.05 -9.76 11.83
N ASP A 75 1.86 -9.19 12.04
CA ASP A 75 1.38 -8.77 13.38
C ASP A 75 1.21 -9.94 14.35
N VAL A 76 0.92 -11.13 13.83
CA VAL A 76 0.69 -12.33 14.65
C VAL A 76 1.96 -12.71 15.43
N ARG A 77 3.15 -12.39 14.92
CA ARG A 77 4.43 -12.70 15.59
C ARG A 77 4.65 -11.88 16.86
N ASP A 78 4.19 -10.63 16.89
CA ASP A 78 4.34 -9.76 18.07
C ASP A 78 3.38 -10.11 19.23
N ARG A 79 2.35 -10.94 19.00
CA ARG A 79 1.42 -11.36 20.05
C ARG A 79 1.87 -12.57 20.87
N HIS A 80 2.91 -13.29 20.43
CA HIS A 80 3.44 -14.47 21.12
C HIS A 80 4.67 -14.17 22.01
N MET A 81 5.13 -12.92 22.08
CA MET A 81 6.28 -12.50 22.90
C MET A 81 5.94 -11.50 24.01
N SER A 82 4.67 -11.43 24.45
CA SER A 82 4.26 -10.65 25.63
C SER A 82 3.42 -11.49 26.58
#